data_AF-A0A3N6Q7S5-F1
#
_entry.id   AF-A0A3N6Q7S5-F1
#
_cell.length_a   1.000
_cell.length_b   1.000
_cell.length_c   1.000
_cell.angle_alpha   90.00
_cell.angle_beta   90.00
_cell.angle_gamma   90.00
#
_symmetry.space_group_name_H-M   'P 1'
#
loop_
_entity.id
_entity.type
_entity.pdbx_description
1 polymer ?
#
loop_
_entity_poly.entity_id
_entity_poly.type
_entity_poly.pdbx_seq_one_letter_code
_entity_poly.pdbx_strand_id
1 'polypeptide(L)' 'MNNKMVYGVGDRVDFVVAPPWGGPMYNKVETYTMDMLQPIDGYKLFQIAQSITPNMITFLRGNVDLGQVESSLGSRLHL' A
#
# COMPACT_ATOMS: atom_id res chain seq x y z
N MET A 1 10.27 8.84 11.90
CA MET A 1 9.66 8.75 10.56
C MET A 1 9.96 7.37 10.02
N ASN A 2 9.13 6.37 10.35
CA ASN A 2 9.37 4.99 9.91
C ASN A 2 8.38 4.70 8.77
N ASN A 3 8.81 4.94 7.53
CA ASN A 3 8.07 4.45 6.37
C ASN A 3 8.31 2.94 6.31
N LYS A 4 7.25 2.14 6.50
CA LYS A 4 7.34 0.69 6.31
C LYS A 4 7.17 0.40 4.81
N MET A 5 8.15 -0.26 4.22
CA MET A 5 8.05 -0.77 2.84
C MET A 5 7.46 -2.18 2.87
N VAL A 6 6.57 -2.48 1.93
CA VAL A 6 6.07 -3.85 1.70
C VAL A 6 6.89 -4.47 0.56
N TYR A 7 7.44 -5.67 0.78
CA TYR A 7 8.32 -6.37 -0.17
C TYR A 7 7.54 -7.40 -1.02
N GLY A 8 7.94 -7.50 -2.29
CA GLY A 8 7.43 -8.49 -3.25
C GLY A 8 8.07 -9.88 -3.09
N VAL A 9 7.63 -10.83 -3.91
CA VAL A 9 8.09 -12.23 -3.87
C VAL A 9 9.44 -12.38 -4.62
N GLY A 10 10.55 -12.30 -3.88
CA GLY A 10 11.92 -12.57 -4.39
C GLY A 10 12.74 -11.31 -4.75
N ASP A 11 13.93 -11.50 -5.33
CA ASP A 11 14.94 -10.45 -5.56
C ASP A 11 14.62 -9.49 -6.73
N ARG A 12 13.39 -9.53 -7.26
CA ARG A 12 12.97 -8.74 -8.43
C ARG A 12 11.83 -7.81 -8.06
N VAL A 13 11.94 -6.55 -8.47
CA VAL A 13 10.87 -5.55 -8.36
C VAL A 13 10.48 -5.13 -9.76
N ASP A 14 9.24 -5.40 -10.13
CA ASP A 14 8.68 -5.06 -11.45
C ASP A 14 8.00 -3.68 -11.43
N PHE A 15 7.44 -3.28 -10.28
CA PHE A 15 6.65 -2.06 -10.16
C PHE A 15 6.79 -1.40 -8.78
N VAL A 16 6.86 -0.07 -8.75
CA VAL A 16 6.97 0.72 -7.51
C VAL A 16 5.84 1.73 -7.46
N VAL A 17 5.07 1.72 -6.37
CA VAL A 17 3.84 2.53 -6.21
C VAL A 17 3.97 3.49 -5.03
N ALA A 18 3.78 4.77 -5.31
CA ALA A 18 3.73 5.84 -4.33
C ALA A 18 2.48 6.71 -4.61
N PRO A 19 1.29 6.23 -4.22
CA PRO A 19 0.04 6.88 -4.58
C PRO A 19 -0.14 8.22 -3.84
N PRO A 20 -1.02 9.11 -4.33
CA PRO A 20 -1.30 10.37 -3.69
C PRO A 20 -2.04 10.18 -2.36
N TRP A 21 -1.29 10.22 -1.25
CA TRP A 21 -1.79 10.06 0.12
C TRP A 21 -2.66 11.23 0.65
N GLY A 22 -3.22 12.07 -0.22
CA GLY A 22 -4.01 13.23 0.21
C GLY A 22 -3.19 14.43 0.77
N GLY A 23 -1.88 14.49 0.50
CA GLY A 23 -1.02 15.61 0.92
C GLY A 23 -0.86 15.69 2.45
N PRO A 24 -0.29 16.75 3.04
CA PRO A 24 0.02 16.82 4.48
C PRO A 24 -1.16 16.52 5.44
N MET A 25 -2.39 16.59 4.94
CA MET A 25 -3.62 16.34 5.66
C MET A 25 -3.77 14.88 6.15
N TYR A 26 -3.09 13.89 5.55
CA TYR A 26 -3.11 12.51 6.09
C TYR A 26 -2.59 12.40 7.52
N ASN A 27 -1.77 13.35 8.00
CA ASN A 27 -1.29 13.37 9.38
C ASN A 27 -2.36 13.79 10.39
N LYS A 28 -3.50 14.32 9.93
CA LYS A 28 -4.60 14.73 10.81
C LYS A 28 -5.51 13.58 11.19
N VAL A 29 -5.40 12.44 10.52
CA VAL A 29 -6.09 11.20 10.88
C VAL A 29 -5.14 10.32 11.68
N GLU A 30 -5.65 9.78 12.78
CA GLU A 30 -4.88 8.88 13.66
C GLU A 30 -4.51 7.60 12.92
N THR A 31 -5.47 7.03 12.17
CA THR A 31 -5.29 5.85 11.34
C THR A 31 -5.74 6.16 9.91
N TYR A 32 -4.86 5.93 8.96
CA TYR A 32 -5.13 6.07 7.53
C TYR A 32 -5.58 4.72 6.96
N THR A 33 -6.84 4.64 6.56
CA THR A 33 -7.45 3.45 5.95
C THR A 33 -7.37 3.51 4.43
N MET A 34 -7.43 2.36 3.77
CA MET A 34 -7.17 2.27 2.32
C MET A 34 -8.22 2.95 1.44
N ASP A 35 -9.45 3.08 1.92
CA ASP A 35 -10.54 3.81 1.28
C ASP A 35 -10.33 5.34 1.26
N MET A 36 -9.44 5.87 2.11
CA MET A 36 -9.09 7.30 2.11
C MET A 36 -8.22 7.70 0.92
N LEU A 37 -7.65 6.74 0.19
CA LEU A 37 -6.89 7.03 -1.02
C LEU A 37 -7.81 7.56 -2.11
N GLN A 38 -7.40 8.66 -2.74
CA GLN A 38 -8.16 9.33 -3.79
C GLN A 38 -7.26 9.59 -4.99
N PRO A 39 -7.78 9.55 -6.23
CA PRO A 39 -9.20 9.38 -6.59
C PRO A 39 -9.67 7.92 -6.66
N ILE A 40 -8.75 6.96 -6.52
CA ILE A 40 -9.05 5.53 -6.54
C ILE A 40 -8.71 4.98 -5.16
N ASP A 41 -9.61 4.17 -4.61
CA ASP A 41 -9.39 3.53 -3.32
C ASP A 41 -8.16 2.60 -3.36
N GLY A 42 -7.49 2.46 -2.22
CA GLY A 42 -6.26 1.69 -2.10
C GLY A 42 -6.45 0.22 -2.47
N TYR A 43 -7.56 -0.40 -2.09
CA TYR A 43 -7.82 -1.81 -2.40
C TYR A 43 -7.84 -2.06 -3.91
N LYS A 44 -8.57 -1.23 -4.64
CA LYS A 44 -8.68 -1.32 -6.10
C LYS A 44 -7.33 -1.04 -6.76
N LEU A 45 -6.56 -0.08 -6.26
CA LEU A 45 -5.19 0.17 -6.72
C LEU A 45 -4.31 -1.08 -6.54
N PHE A 46 -4.33 -1.70 -5.35
CA PHE A 46 -3.56 -2.91 -5.05
C PHE A 46 -4.00 -4.09 -5.91
N GLN A 47 -5.30 -4.27 -6.15
CA GLN A 47 -5.82 -5.32 -7.02
C GLN A 47 -5.38 -5.14 -8.47
N ILE A 48 -5.45 -3.92 -9.00
CA ILE A 48 -4.99 -3.61 -10.35
C ILE A 48 -3.49 -3.86 -10.46
N ALA A 49 -2.69 -3.35 -9.52
CA ALA A 49 -1.24 -3.54 -9.55
C ALA A 49 -0.85 -5.03 -9.45
N GLN A 50 -1.48 -5.79 -8.56
CA GLN A 50 -1.28 -7.24 -8.45
C GLN A 50 -1.70 -8.01 -9.70
N SER A 51 -2.71 -7.55 -10.43
CA SER A 51 -3.11 -8.16 -11.70
C SER A 51 -2.04 -8.01 -12.79
N ILE A 52 -1.16 -7.01 -12.66
CA ILE A 52 -0.03 -6.78 -13.56
C ILE A 52 1.19 -7.60 -13.11
N THR A 53 1.54 -7.52 -11.82
CA THR A 53 2.67 -8.26 -11.24
C THR A 53 2.51 -8.47 -9.72
N PRO A 54 2.84 -9.65 -9.19
CA PRO A 54 2.94 -9.86 -7.74
C PRO A 54 4.19 -9.21 -7.11
N ASN A 55 5.16 -8.78 -7.92
CA ASN A 55 6.46 -8.29 -7.45
C ASN A 55 6.50 -6.77 -7.44
N MET A 56 5.78 -6.17 -6.50
CA MET A 56 5.72 -4.72 -6.37
C MET A 56 6.13 -4.25 -4.98
N ILE A 57 6.60 -3.00 -4.92
CA ILE A 57 6.83 -2.28 -3.67
C ILE A 57 5.81 -1.15 -3.58
N THR A 58 5.18 -1.02 -2.41
CA THR A 58 4.34 0.14 -2.09
C THR A 58 4.87 0.88 -0.87
N PHE A 59 5.01 2.19 -0.99
CA PHE A 59 5.47 3.05 0.10
C PHE A 59 4.33 3.45 1.03
N LEU A 60 4.29 2.95 2.25
CA LEU A 60 3.22 3.29 3.20
C LEU A 60 3.59 4.46 4.11
N ARG A 61 2.57 5.19 4.58
CA ARG A 61 2.72 6.19 5.65
C ARG A 61 2.77 5.51 7.01
N GLY A 62 3.36 6.18 7.99
CA GLY A 62 3.52 5.64 9.35
C GLY A 62 2.21 5.39 10.10
N ASN A 63 1.09 6.01 9.69
CA ASN A 63 -0.23 5.87 10.30
C ASN A 63 -1.18 4.97 9.50
N VAL A 64 -0.70 4.21 8.51
CA VAL A 64 -1.56 3.29 7.74
C VAL A 64 -1.98 2.09 8.59
N ASP A 65 -3.24 1.67 8.46
CA ASP A 65 -3.71 0.39 8.98
C ASP A 65 -3.06 -0.78 8.21
N LEU A 66 -2.06 -1.41 8.82
CA LEU A 66 -1.31 -2.52 8.22
C LEU A 66 -2.19 -3.77 8.01
N GLY A 67 -3.19 -4.00 8.86
CA GLY A 67 -4.09 -5.14 8.72
C GLY A 67 -4.94 -5.04 7.45
N GLN A 68 -5.33 -3.82 7.07
CA GLN A 68 -6.00 -3.56 5.78
C GLN A 68 -5.06 -3.78 4.58
N VAL A 69 -3.79 -3.39 4.70
CA VAL A 69 -2.79 -3.64 3.65
C VAL A 69 -2.63 -5.15 3.43
N GLU A 70 -2.37 -5.91 4.49
CA GLU A 70 -2.19 -7.36 4.44
C GLU A 70 -3.42 -8.04 3.83
N SER A 71 -4.61 -7.66 4.28
CA SER A 71 -5.87 -8.18 3.75
C SER A 71 -6.03 -7.90 2.25
N SER A 72 -5.55 -6.76 1.75
CA SER A 72 -5.62 -6.39 0.33
C SER A 72 -4.63 -7.16 -0.57
N LEU A 73 -3.53 -7.66 0.01
CA LEU A 73 -2.51 -8.44 -0.69
C LEU A 73 -2.79 -9.95 -0.67
N GLY A 74 -3.74 -10.38 0.16
CA GLY A 74 -4.11 -11.79 0.32
C GLY A 74 -3.03 -12.63 1.01
N SER A 75 -3.28 -13.94 1.14
CA SER A 75 -2.42 -14.90 1.86
C SER A 75 -1.09 -15.25 1.17
N ARG A 76 -0.63 -14.44 0.21
CA ARG A 76 0.58 -14.72 -0.59
C ARG A 76 1.84 -14.00 -0.08
N LEU A 77 1.73 -13.17 0.96
CA LEU A 77 2.85 -12.44 1.54
C LEU A 77 2.74 -12.43 3.07
N HIS A 78 3.77 -12.89 3.76
CA HIS A 78 3.97 -12.68 5.20
C HIS A 78 4.88 -11.46 5.38
N LEU A 79 4.38 -10.42 6.07
CA LEU A 79 5.15 -9.24 6.47
C LEU A 79 6.10 -9.55 7.64
#